data_AF-T1GFR9-F1
#
_entry.id   AF-T1GFR9-F1
#
_cell.length_a   1.000
_cell.length_b   1.000
_cell.length_c   1.000
_cell.angle_alpha   90.00
_cell.angle_beta   90.00
_cell.angle_gamma   90.00
#
_symmetry.space_group_name_H-M   'P 1'
#
loop_
_entity.id
_entity.type
_entity.pdbx_description
1 polymer ?
#
loop_
_entity_poly.entity_id
_entity_poly.type
_entity_poly.pdbx_seq_one_letter_code
_entity_poly.pdbx_strand_id
1 'polypeptide(L)'
;MKVFLFIIAALAVISPLFASESDHKMHPLFSFKKRLQKRAMPLIAFNPANTEESGDYWRSVGQELLKQQLKKNTINTNKAKKVIMFLGDGMSIPTLAAGRVYMGGEEKQFSFEKFDYSGLSK
;
A
#
# COMPACT_ATOMS: atom_id res chain seq x y z
N MET A 1 -33.46 -23.91 59.41
CA MET A 1 -32.25 -24.74 59.15
C MET A 1 -32.44 -25.55 57.88
N LYS A 2 -31.79 -25.15 56.78
CA LYS A 2 -31.11 -25.99 55.77
C LYS A 2 -30.79 -25.11 54.56
N VAL A 3 -29.51 -24.75 54.49
CA VAL A 3 -28.81 -24.08 53.40
C VAL A 3 -28.73 -25.05 52.23
N PHE A 4 -29.06 -24.59 51.02
CA PHE A 4 -28.50 -25.17 49.79
C PHE A 4 -28.17 -24.07 48.80
N LEU A 5 -26.86 -23.92 48.62
CA LEU A 5 -26.13 -23.05 47.72
C LEU A 5 -26.22 -23.64 46.31
N PHE A 6 -26.86 -22.96 45.35
CA PHE A 6 -26.79 -23.33 43.94
C PHE A 6 -25.84 -22.36 43.23
N ILE A 7 -24.71 -22.92 42.81
CA ILE A 7 -23.66 -22.25 42.03
C ILE A 7 -24.18 -22.07 40.61
N ILE A 8 -24.27 -20.81 40.15
CA ILE A 8 -24.61 -20.47 38.77
C ILE A 8 -23.34 -20.63 37.93
N ALA A 9 -23.27 -21.70 37.14
CA ALA A 9 -22.28 -21.86 36.09
C ALA A 9 -22.75 -21.11 34.83
N ALA A 10 -22.26 -19.88 34.63
CA ALA A 10 -22.46 -19.13 33.40
C ALA A 10 -21.55 -19.71 32.30
N LEU A 11 -22.08 -20.64 31.48
CA LEU A 11 -21.45 -21.02 30.22
C LEU A 11 -21.61 -19.86 29.23
N ALA A 12 -20.54 -19.10 29.02
CA ALA A 12 -20.45 -18.16 27.91
C ALA A 12 -20.28 -18.96 26.60
N VAL A 13 -21.38 -19.11 25.86
CA VAL A 13 -21.35 -19.58 24.47
C VAL A 13 -20.77 -18.46 23.62
N ILE A 14 -19.45 -18.45 23.46
CA ILE A 14 -18.76 -17.59 22.50
C ILE A 14 -18.87 -18.28 21.15
N SER A 15 -19.87 -17.86 20.36
CA SER A 15 -19.90 -18.14 18.93
C SER A 15 -18.66 -17.52 18.27
N PRO A 16 -17.80 -18.27 17.56
CA PRO A 16 -16.89 -17.62 16.62
C PRO A 16 -17.76 -17.11 15.48
N LEU A 17 -17.92 -15.79 15.43
CA LEU A 17 -18.44 -15.10 14.27
C LEU A 17 -17.53 -15.50 13.11
N PHE A 18 -18.02 -16.40 12.27
CA PHE A 18 -17.45 -16.81 11.01
C PHE A 18 -17.15 -15.53 10.21
N ALA A 19 -15.90 -15.06 10.27
CA ALA A 19 -15.39 -14.08 9.33
C ALA A 19 -15.24 -14.85 8.02
N SER A 20 -16.29 -14.77 7.20
CA SER A 20 -16.33 -15.36 5.87
C SER A 20 -15.21 -14.74 5.03
N GLU A 21 -14.22 -15.58 4.77
CA GLU A 21 -13.12 -15.43 3.83
C GLU A 21 -13.68 -15.17 2.42
N SER A 22 -13.88 -13.90 2.04
CA SER A 22 -14.30 -13.56 0.67
C SER A 22 -13.82 -12.21 0.15
N ASP A 23 -12.74 -11.64 0.68
CA ASP A 23 -12.22 -10.35 0.20
C ASP A 23 -11.05 -10.49 -0.81
N HIS A 24 -10.76 -11.70 -1.28
CA HIS A 24 -9.75 -11.92 -2.32
C HIS A 24 -10.38 -12.05 -3.70
N LYS A 25 -10.83 -10.91 -4.27
CA LYS A 25 -10.91 -10.64 -5.72
C LYS A 25 -11.52 -9.25 -5.97
N MET A 26 -10.74 -8.19 -5.76
CA MET A 26 -11.09 -6.84 -6.24
C MET A 26 -10.50 -6.52 -7.62
N HIS A 27 -10.32 -7.52 -8.51
CA HIS A 27 -9.96 -7.26 -9.91
C HIS A 27 -11.01 -7.84 -10.86
N PRO A 28 -11.55 -7.05 -11.81
CA PRO A 28 -12.47 -7.57 -12.82
C PRO A 28 -11.73 -8.49 -13.80
N LEU A 29 -12.27 -9.70 -14.01
CA LEU A 29 -11.81 -10.62 -15.06
C LEU A 29 -12.41 -10.19 -16.41
N PHE A 30 -11.66 -9.43 -17.20
CA PHE A 30 -12.06 -9.12 -18.57
C PHE A 30 -11.73 -10.29 -19.52
N SER A 31 -12.74 -11.08 -19.86
CA SER A 31 -12.65 -12.12 -20.92
C SER A 31 -12.66 -11.47 -22.31
N PHE A 32 -11.48 -11.27 -22.89
CA PHE A 32 -11.35 -10.74 -24.25
C PHE A 32 -11.47 -11.87 -25.28
N LYS A 33 -12.65 -12.07 -25.85
CA LYS A 33 -12.81 -12.93 -27.02
C LYS A 33 -12.12 -12.26 -28.22
N LYS A 34 -10.93 -12.76 -28.57
CA LYS A 34 -10.09 -12.51 -29.76
C LYS A 34 -10.48 -11.29 -30.62
N ARG A 35 -9.82 -10.15 -30.38
CA ARG A 35 -9.64 -9.12 -31.43
C ARG A 35 -8.30 -8.39 -31.27
N LEU A 36 -7.35 -8.76 -32.14
CA LEU A 36 -6.12 -8.05 -32.54
C LEU A 36 -5.50 -7.09 -31.51
N GLN A 37 -4.58 -7.59 -30.69
CA GLN A 37 -3.78 -6.78 -29.78
C GLN A 37 -2.31 -6.68 -30.23
N LYS A 38 -2.01 -5.80 -31.19
CA LYS A 38 -0.65 -5.26 -31.37
C LYS A 38 -0.36 -4.06 -30.45
N ARG A 39 -1.33 -3.71 -29.60
CA ARG A 39 -1.27 -2.69 -28.54
C ARG A 39 -1.96 -3.20 -27.25
N ALA A 40 -1.78 -4.48 -26.93
CA ALA A 40 -2.16 -5.00 -25.62
C ALA A 40 -1.26 -4.36 -24.57
N MET A 41 -1.86 -3.80 -23.53
CA MET A 41 -1.17 -3.65 -22.25
C MET A 41 -0.70 -5.05 -21.83
N PRO A 42 0.58 -5.24 -21.44
CA PRO A 42 1.03 -6.53 -20.94
C PRO A 42 0.14 -6.96 -19.77
N LEU A 43 -0.15 -8.26 -19.68
CA LEU A 43 -0.92 -8.81 -18.57
C LEU A 43 -0.15 -8.51 -17.28
N ILE A 44 -0.61 -7.55 -16.49
CA ILE A 44 -0.02 -7.24 -15.19
C ILE A 44 -0.51 -8.32 -14.22
N ALA A 45 0.38 -9.23 -13.86
CA ALA A 45 0.15 -10.17 -12.77
C ALA A 45 0.49 -9.48 -11.45
N PHE A 46 -0.53 -9.09 -10.70
CA PHE A 46 -0.35 -8.64 -9.32
C PHE A 46 -0.17 -9.90 -8.46
N ASN A 47 1.04 -10.10 -7.95
CA ASN A 47 1.30 -11.13 -6.97
C ASN A 47 1.40 -10.45 -5.60
N PRO A 48 0.31 -10.32 -4.84
CA PRO A 48 0.37 -9.70 -3.52
C PRO A 48 1.32 -10.54 -2.66
N ALA A 49 2.29 -9.88 -2.02
CA ALA A 49 3.12 -10.58 -1.07
C ALA A 49 2.25 -10.90 0.15
N ASN A 50 2.06 -12.17 0.48
CA ASN A 50 1.31 -12.62 1.68
C ASN A 50 1.81 -11.95 2.98
N THR A 51 3.00 -11.35 2.96
CA THR A 51 3.56 -10.56 4.06
C THR A 51 2.73 -9.31 4.40
N GLU A 52 2.03 -8.71 3.43
CA GLU A 52 1.24 -7.49 3.64
C GLU A 52 -0.07 -7.75 4.40
N GLU A 53 -0.49 -9.01 4.53
CA GLU A 53 -1.67 -9.41 5.31
C GLU A 53 -1.43 -9.28 6.82
N SER A 54 -0.16 -9.30 7.26
CA SER A 54 0.20 -9.16 8.67
C SER A 54 0.29 -7.71 9.11
N GLY A 55 -0.36 -7.36 10.22
CA GLY A 55 -0.24 -6.02 10.81
C GLY A 55 1.18 -5.65 11.26
N ASP A 56 2.01 -6.64 11.60
CA ASP A 56 3.40 -6.39 11.99
C ASP A 56 4.26 -5.90 10.84
N TYR A 57 3.95 -6.32 9.61
CA TYR A 57 4.60 -5.80 8.41
C TYR A 57 4.42 -4.27 8.32
N TRP A 58 3.17 -3.79 8.36
CA TRP A 58 2.86 -2.35 8.29
C TRP A 58 3.42 -1.56 9.46
N ARG A 59 3.43 -2.14 10.66
CA ARG A 59 4.09 -1.54 11.84
C ARG A 59 5.58 -1.37 11.60
N SER A 60 6.25 -2.38 11.04
CA SER A 60 7.68 -2.33 10.77
C SER A 60 8.04 -1.28 9.72
N VAL A 61 7.27 -1.22 8.62
CA VAL A 61 7.38 -0.20 7.56
C VAL A 61 7.20 1.21 8.13
N GLY A 62 6.16 1.43 8.95
CA GLY A 62 5.92 2.72 9.58
C GLY A 62 7.07 3.17 10.50
N GLN A 63 7.63 2.24 11.29
CA GLN A 63 8.78 2.52 12.14
C GLN A 63 10.04 2.84 11.32
N GLU A 64 10.26 2.18 10.20
CA GLU A 64 11.36 2.49 9.29
C GLU A 64 11.20 3.89 8.68
N LEU A 65 10.01 4.21 8.17
CA LEU A 65 9.71 5.53 7.62
C LEU A 65 9.94 6.63 8.67
N LEU A 66 9.49 6.43 9.91
CA LEU A 66 9.72 7.39 11.00
C LEU A 66 11.22 7.58 11.26
N LYS A 67 11.99 6.49 11.34
CA LYS A 67 13.45 6.55 11.52
C LYS A 67 14.13 7.28 10.36
N GLN A 68 13.68 7.06 9.13
CA GLN A 68 14.19 7.76 7.95
C GLN A 68 13.89 9.26 8.04
N GLN A 69 12.68 9.66 8.43
CA GLN A 69 12.30 11.08 8.59
C GLN A 69 13.08 11.76 9.73
N LEU A 70 13.26 11.10 10.87
CA LEU A 70 14.02 11.63 12.00
C LEU A 70 15.50 11.87 11.66
N LYS A 71 16.07 11.10 10.73
CA LYS A 71 17.43 11.33 10.23
C LYS A 71 17.56 12.62 9.39
N LYS A 72 16.44 13.20 8.92
CA LYS A 72 16.42 14.39 8.04
C LYS A 72 16.50 15.72 8.80
N ASN A 73 16.90 15.72 10.06
CA ASN A 73 16.94 16.92 10.91
C ASN A 73 17.92 18.01 10.42
N THR A 74 18.79 17.73 9.44
CA THR A 74 19.76 18.69 8.91
C THR A 74 19.30 19.26 7.57
N ILE A 75 18.81 20.50 7.59
CA ILE A 75 18.48 21.24 6.37
C ILE A 75 19.77 21.71 5.71
N ASN A 76 19.91 21.47 4.41
CA ASN A 76 21.02 22.01 3.64
C ASN A 76 20.84 23.53 3.43
N THR A 77 21.63 24.34 4.11
CA THR A 77 21.61 25.82 4.02
C THR A 77 22.63 26.38 3.03
N ASN A 78 23.40 25.51 2.36
CA ASN A 78 24.41 25.95 1.40
C ASN A 78 23.77 26.52 0.13
N LYS A 79 24.40 27.54 -0.46
CA LYS A 79 23.98 28.09 -1.76
C LYS A 79 24.22 27.06 -2.87
N ALA A 80 23.17 26.74 -3.63
CA ALA A 80 23.26 25.83 -4.76
C ALA A 80 24.16 26.42 -5.87
N LYS A 81 25.15 25.65 -6.33
CA LYS A 81 26.03 26.03 -7.45
C LYS A 81 25.43 25.70 -8.82
N LYS A 82 24.53 24.71 -8.88
CA LYS A 82 23.90 24.20 -10.10
C LYS A 82 22.44 23.89 -9.81
N VAL A 83 21.60 24.08 -10.83
CA VAL A 83 20.18 23.75 -10.79
C VAL A 83 19.90 22.78 -11.93
N ILE A 84 19.28 21.65 -11.61
CA ILE A 84 18.80 20.67 -12.57
C ILE A 84 17.28 20.60 -12.38
N MET A 85 16.52 20.76 -13.45
CA MET A 85 15.07 20.71 -13.43
C MET A 85 14.59 19.58 -14.34
N PHE A 86 13.79 18.69 -13.79
CA PHE A 86 13.09 17.64 -14.54
C PHE A 86 11.64 18.08 -14.70
N LEU A 87 11.17 18.16 -15.94
CA LEU A 87 9.78 18.50 -16.26
C LEU A 87 9.13 17.27 -16.90
N GLY A 88 8.14 16.70 -16.21
CA GLY A 88 7.29 15.65 -16.76
C GLY A 88 6.04 16.27 -17.38
N ASP A 89 6.01 16.42 -18.70
CA ASP A 89 4.79 16.84 -19.40
C ASP A 89 3.70 15.75 -19.28
N GLY A 90 2.48 16.16 -18.93
CA GLY A 90 1.37 15.24 -18.67
C GLY A 90 1.53 14.34 -17.43
N MET A 91 2.52 14.57 -16.58
CA MET A 91 2.80 13.74 -15.40
C MET A 91 1.99 14.17 -14.17
N SER A 92 0.67 13.99 -14.26
CA SER A 92 -0.24 14.19 -13.12
C SER A 92 -0.09 13.08 -12.06
N ILE A 93 -0.64 13.29 -10.86
CA ILE A 93 -0.67 12.27 -9.79
C ILE A 93 -1.29 10.94 -10.28
N PRO A 94 -2.42 10.93 -11.01
CA PRO A 94 -2.93 9.70 -11.63
C PRO A 94 -1.96 9.04 -12.62
N THR A 95 -1.24 9.84 -13.42
CA THR A 95 -0.25 9.33 -14.37
C THR A 95 0.88 8.62 -13.64
N LEU A 96 1.33 9.14 -12.49
CA LEU A 96 2.34 8.50 -11.65
C LEU A 96 1.84 7.16 -11.10
N ALA A 97 0.63 7.11 -10.55
CA ALA A 97 0.05 5.87 -10.03
C ALA A 97 -0.07 4.79 -11.12
N ALA A 98 -0.60 5.16 -12.29
CA ALA A 98 -0.66 4.27 -13.45
C ALA A 98 0.74 3.80 -13.90
N GLY A 99 1.73 4.69 -13.83
CA GLY A 99 3.12 4.38 -14.11
C GLY A 99 3.72 3.33 -13.17
N ARG A 100 3.45 3.43 -11.86
CA ARG A 100 3.91 2.43 -10.87
C ARG A 100 3.31 1.06 -11.15
N VAL A 101 1.99 1.01 -11.35
CA VAL A 101 1.29 -0.21 -11.75
C VAL A 101 1.91 -0.79 -13.02
N TYR A 102 2.15 0.04 -14.04
CA TYR A 102 2.79 -0.37 -15.28
C TYR A 102 4.22 -0.92 -15.08
N MET A 103 4.99 -0.38 -14.14
CA MET A 103 6.35 -0.82 -13.84
C MET A 103 6.42 -2.14 -13.05
N GLY A 104 5.31 -2.63 -12.51
CA GLY A 104 5.27 -3.92 -11.82
C GLY A 104 4.57 -3.92 -10.47
N GLY A 105 3.88 -2.84 -10.09
CA GLY A 105 3.03 -2.81 -8.90
C GLY A 105 2.98 -1.44 -8.20
N GLU A 106 2.00 -1.25 -7.33
CA GLU A 106 1.78 0.02 -6.61
C GLU A 106 2.88 0.33 -5.59
N GLU A 107 3.59 -0.70 -5.13
CA GLU A 107 4.72 -0.61 -4.21
C GLU A 107 5.99 -0.09 -4.89
N LYS A 108 6.03 -0.07 -6.22
CA LYS A 108 7.14 0.50 -6.98
C LYS A 108 7.17 2.01 -6.84
N GLN A 109 8.37 2.57 -6.87
CA GLN A 109 8.59 4.01 -6.76
C GLN A 109 9.52 4.49 -7.86
N PHE A 110 9.21 5.67 -8.42
CA PHE A 110 10.13 6.36 -9.32
C PHE A 110 11.31 6.96 -8.55
N SER A 111 12.43 7.21 -9.23
CA SER A 111 13.63 7.77 -8.58
C SER A 111 13.39 9.12 -7.90
N PHE A 112 12.50 9.96 -8.46
CA PHE A 112 12.17 11.27 -7.88
C PHE A 112 11.21 11.19 -6.69
N GLU A 113 10.50 10.08 -6.49
CA GLU A 113 9.61 9.89 -5.33
C GLU A 113 10.40 9.61 -4.04
N LYS A 114 11.68 9.25 -4.19
CA LYS A 114 12.64 9.08 -3.10
C LYS A 114 13.28 10.40 -2.68
N PHE A 115 12.99 11.50 -3.35
CA PHE A 115 13.48 12.81 -2.94
C PHE A 115 12.90 13.19 -1.58
N ASP A 116 13.72 13.82 -0.75
CA ASP A 116 13.35 14.10 0.64
C ASP A 116 12.22 15.11 0.78
N TYR A 117 12.04 15.96 -0.22
CA TYR A 117 11.08 17.05 -0.23
C TYR A 117 10.10 16.90 -1.39
N SER A 118 8.83 17.12 -1.10
CA SER A 118 7.74 17.15 -2.08
C SER A 118 6.86 18.38 -1.83
N GLY A 119 6.17 18.84 -2.87
CA GLY A 119 5.27 19.98 -2.81
C GLY A 119 4.25 19.92 -3.94
N LEU A 120 3.11 20.59 -3.74
CA LEU A 120 2.06 20.70 -4.74
C LEU A 120 2.16 22.06 -5.45
N SER A 121 1.91 22.06 -6.76
CA SER A 121 1.88 23.26 -7.61
C SER A 121 0.45 23.55 -8.05
N LYS A 122 0.10 24.83 -8.23
CA LYS A 122 -1.24 25.31 -8.61
C LYS A 122 -1.29 25.68 -10.08
#